data_AF-A0A924Y3X1-F1
#
_entry.id   AF-A0A924Y3X1-F1
#
_cell.length_a   1.000
_cell.length_b   1.000
_cell.length_c   1.000
_cell.angle_alpha   90.00
_cell.angle_beta   90.00
_cell.angle_gamma   90.00
#
_symmetry.space_group_name_H-M   'P 1'
#
loop_
_entity.id
_entity.type
_entity.pdbx_description
1 polymer ?
#
loop_
_entity_poly.entity_id
_entity_poly.type
_entity_poly.pdbx_seq_one_letter_code
_entity_poly.pdbx_strand_id
1 'polypeptide(L)'
;MDTETFDPRDEVIEDFLEGQPRAARWREYRLALQTRLDAAKEKVALTAEGSGERTELDDRIKELREQIRVLAEEEAITQFVEDSVRSSLSRPRALPDFDDDGY
;
A
#
# COMPACT_ATOMS: atom_id res chain seq x y z
N MET A 1 -6.25 21.88 -13.17
CA MET A 1 -4.90 21.87 -12.58
C MET A 1 -5.11 21.75 -11.11
N ASP A 2 -5.15 20.53 -10.61
CA ASP A 2 -5.14 20.29 -9.17
C ASP A 2 -3.76 20.74 -8.67
N THR A 3 -3.74 21.77 -7.84
CA THR A 3 -2.57 22.14 -7.07
C THR A 3 -2.35 21.02 -6.06
N GLU A 4 -1.63 19.98 -6.47
CA GLU A 4 -1.09 18.99 -5.56
C GLU A 4 -0.21 19.76 -4.58
N THR A 5 -0.72 19.95 -3.37
CA THR A 5 -0.01 20.62 -2.29
C THR A 5 1.20 19.77 -1.96
N PHE A 6 2.33 20.10 -2.56
CA PHE A 6 3.63 19.52 -2.28
C PHE A 6 3.87 19.56 -0.76
N ASP A 7 3.93 18.39 -0.15
CA ASP A 7 4.29 18.23 1.25
C ASP A 7 5.80 17.96 1.30
N PRO A 8 6.61 18.83 1.94
CA PRO A 8 8.05 18.57 2.10
C PRO A 8 8.36 17.23 2.79
N ARG A 9 7.39 16.65 3.52
CA ARG A 9 7.50 15.32 4.11
C ARG A 9 7.52 14.21 3.06
N ASP A 10 6.99 14.45 1.86
CA ASP A 10 7.00 13.46 0.79
C ASP A 10 8.41 13.21 0.25
N GLU A 11 9.30 14.20 0.17
CA GLU A 11 10.70 13.95 -0.23
C GLU A 11 11.42 13.00 0.74
N VAL A 12 11.25 13.21 2.05
CA VAL A 12 11.85 12.34 3.08
C VAL A 12 11.32 10.92 2.99
N ILE A 13 10.04 10.76 2.65
CA ILE A 13 9.45 9.43 2.47
C ILE A 13 9.97 8.78 1.18
N GLU A 14 10.11 9.50 0.06
CA GLU A 14 10.72 8.95 -1.16
C GLU A 14 12.15 8.46 -0.89
N ASP A 15 12.95 9.27 -0.21
CA ASP A 15 14.32 8.92 0.16
C ASP A 15 14.36 7.66 1.05
N PHE A 16 13.46 7.57 2.03
CA PHE A 16 13.37 6.41 2.92
C PHE A 16 12.92 5.14 2.19
N LEU A 17 12.03 5.26 1.21
CA LEU A 17 11.55 4.13 0.42
C LEU A 17 12.56 3.66 -0.62
N GLU A 18 13.63 4.41 -0.88
CA GLU A 18 14.73 4.01 -1.78
C GLU A 18 14.24 3.55 -3.17
N GLY A 19 13.22 4.21 -3.71
CA GLY A 19 12.61 3.89 -5.01
C GLY A 19 11.59 2.75 -4.99
N GLN A 20 11.22 2.23 -3.81
CA GLN A 20 10.05 1.36 -3.65
C GLN A 20 8.75 2.15 -3.85
N PRO A 21 7.68 1.50 -4.35
CA PRO A 21 6.37 2.15 -4.48
C PRO A 21 5.83 2.63 -3.13
N ARG A 22 5.15 3.78 -3.15
CA ARG A 22 4.29 4.26 -2.05
C ARG A 22 3.18 3.27 -1.73
N ALA A 23 2.66 3.32 -0.51
CA ALA A 23 1.52 2.51 -0.08
C ALA A 23 0.31 2.67 -1.01
N ALA A 24 0.07 3.88 -1.51
CA ALA A 24 -0.98 4.14 -2.51
C ALA A 24 -0.80 3.34 -3.81
N ARG A 25 0.43 3.16 -4.29
CA ARG A 25 0.72 2.36 -5.48
C ARG A 25 0.54 0.86 -5.23
N TRP A 26 0.96 0.36 -4.07
CA TRP A 26 0.67 -1.02 -3.67
C TRP A 26 -0.82 -1.31 -3.63
N ARG A 27 -1.61 -0.37 -3.10
CA ARG A 27 -3.08 -0.43 -3.10
C ARG A 27 -3.66 -0.52 -4.52
N GLU A 28 -3.16 0.29 -5.45
CA GLU A 28 -3.58 0.24 -6.86
C GLU A 28 -3.34 -1.14 -7.48
N TYR A 29 -2.15 -1.72 -7.28
CA TYR A 29 -1.83 -3.06 -7.77
C TYR A 29 -2.73 -4.12 -7.15
N ARG A 30 -2.98 -4.03 -5.84
CA ARG A 30 -3.89 -4.94 -5.13
C ARG A 30 -5.30 -4.85 -5.68
N LEU A 31 -5.83 -3.65 -5.91
CA LEU A 31 -7.17 -3.44 -6.47
C LEU A 31 -7.27 -3.99 -7.90
N ALA A 32 -6.23 -3.82 -8.72
CA ALA A 32 -6.20 -4.39 -10.06
C ALA A 32 -6.27 -5.93 -10.05
N LEU A 33 -5.55 -6.58 -9.13
CA LEU A 33 -5.64 -8.03 -8.95
C LEU A 33 -6.98 -8.48 -8.36
N GLN A 34 -7.57 -7.69 -7.45
CA GLN A 34 -8.89 -7.96 -6.89
C GLN A 34 -9.96 -8.00 -7.99
N THR A 35 -9.96 -7.03 -8.91
CA THR A 35 -10.85 -7.03 -10.08
C THR A 35 -10.70 -8.29 -10.93
N ARG A 36 -9.45 -8.75 -11.16
CA ARG A 36 -9.19 -9.99 -11.89
C ARG A 36 -9.68 -11.22 -11.15
N LEU A 37 -9.52 -11.25 -9.83
CA LEU A 37 -9.99 -12.33 -8.97
C LEU A 37 -11.53 -12.43 -9.02
N ASP A 38 -12.22 -11.31 -8.97
CA ASP A 38 -13.68 -11.31 -8.98
C ASP A 38 -14.24 -11.74 -10.35
N ALA A 39 -13.63 -11.28 -11.45
CA ALA A 39 -13.95 -11.79 -12.79
C ALA A 39 -13.69 -13.31 -12.94
N ALA A 40 -12.61 -13.82 -12.35
CA ALA A 40 -12.32 -15.27 -12.37
C ALA A 40 -13.36 -16.08 -11.59
N LYS A 41 -13.81 -15.60 -10.42
CA LYS A 41 -14.87 -16.23 -9.63
C LYS A 41 -16.20 -16.25 -10.39
N GLU A 42 -16.57 -15.14 -11.02
CA GLU A 42 -17.77 -15.07 -11.86
C GLU A 42 -17.71 -16.10 -12.99
N LYS A 43 -16.55 -16.22 -13.64
CA LYS A 43 -16.35 -17.23 -14.69
C LYS A 43 -16.52 -18.66 -14.15
N VAL A 44 -15.93 -18.99 -13.00
CA VAL A 44 -16.11 -20.31 -12.36
C VAL A 44 -17.57 -20.63 -12.09
N ALA A 45 -18.38 -19.65 -11.66
CA ALA A 45 -19.80 -19.84 -11.41
C ALA A 45 -20.59 -20.24 -12.67
N LEU A 46 -20.09 -19.87 -13.85
CA LEU A 46 -20.70 -20.18 -15.15
C LEU A 46 -20.08 -21.43 -15.81
N THR A 47 -18.94 -21.91 -15.33
CA THR A 47 -18.22 -23.06 -15.91
C THR A 47 -18.71 -24.38 -15.29
N ALA A 48 -18.91 -25.38 -16.15
CA ALA A 48 -19.37 -26.71 -15.74
C ALA A 48 -18.45 -27.37 -14.70
N GLU A 49 -19.06 -28.00 -13.69
CA GLU A 49 -18.34 -28.74 -12.64
C GLU A 49 -17.54 -29.91 -13.21
N GLY A 50 -16.35 -30.14 -12.64
CA GLY A 50 -15.45 -31.21 -13.07
C GLY A 50 -14.77 -31.01 -14.43
N SER A 51 -15.03 -29.89 -15.12
CA SER A 51 -14.33 -29.56 -16.36
C SER A 51 -12.88 -29.14 -16.09
N GLY A 52 -11.98 -29.44 -17.04
CA GLY A 52 -10.58 -29.01 -16.97
C GLY A 52 -10.45 -27.48 -16.87
N GLU A 53 -11.29 -26.73 -17.59
CA GLU A 53 -11.35 -25.26 -17.51
C GLU A 53 -11.67 -24.77 -16.09
N ARG A 54 -12.59 -25.43 -15.37
CA ARG A 54 -12.90 -25.05 -13.99
C ARG A 54 -11.72 -25.29 -13.06
N THR A 55 -11.00 -26.40 -13.21
CA THR A 55 -9.79 -26.68 -12.43
C THR A 55 -8.72 -25.61 -12.66
N GLU A 56 -8.48 -25.21 -13.91
CA GLU A 56 -7.53 -24.14 -14.23
C GLU A 56 -7.94 -22.80 -13.61
N LEU A 57 -9.23 -22.47 -13.65
CA LEU A 57 -9.74 -21.24 -13.03
C LEU A 57 -9.62 -21.27 -11.51
N ASP A 58 -9.87 -22.41 -10.86
CA ASP A 58 -9.71 -22.57 -9.42
C ASP A 58 -8.25 -22.39 -9.00
N ASP A 59 -7.30 -22.93 -9.76
CA ASP A 59 -5.88 -22.72 -9.50
C ASP A 59 -5.45 -21.27 -9.72
N ARG A 60 -5.97 -20.62 -10.77
CA ARG A 60 -5.73 -19.19 -10.98
C ARG A 60 -6.30 -18.32 -9.85
N ILE A 61 -7.46 -18.68 -9.32
CA ILE A 61 -8.07 -18.00 -8.16
C ILE A 61 -7.18 -18.14 -6.92
N LYS A 62 -6.60 -19.31 -6.67
CA LYS A 62 -5.65 -19.50 -5.55
C LYS A 62 -4.42 -18.63 -5.70
N GLU A 63 -3.83 -18.58 -6.90
CA GLU A 63 -2.67 -17.75 -7.19
C GLU A 63 -2.96 -16.26 -6.99
N LEU A 64 -4.09 -15.78 -7.54
CA LEU A 64 -4.50 -14.38 -7.39
C LEU A 64 -4.73 -13.99 -5.93
N ARG A 65 -5.33 -14.89 -5.13
CA ARG A 65 -5.51 -14.66 -3.69
C ARG A 65 -4.19 -14.51 -2.96
N GLU A 66 -3.20 -15.32 -3.29
CA GLU A 66 -1.88 -15.22 -2.67
C GLU A 66 -1.17 -13.94 -3.07
N GLN A 67 -1.20 -13.55 -4.35
CA GLN A 67 -0.63 -12.28 -4.82
C GLN A 67 -1.30 -11.08 -4.13
N ILE A 68 -2.63 -11.09 -4.01
CA ILE A 68 -3.38 -10.03 -3.30
C ILE A 68 -2.95 -9.96 -1.83
N ARG A 69 -2.75 -11.10 -1.18
CA ARG A 69 -2.28 -11.16 0.21
C ARG A 69 -0.91 -10.51 0.36
N VAL A 70 0.05 -10.88 -0.49
CA VAL A 70 1.40 -10.29 -0.48
C VAL A 70 1.32 -8.78 -0.69
N LEU A 71 0.57 -8.30 -1.69
CA LEU A 71 0.43 -6.87 -1.93
C LEU A 71 -0.25 -6.12 -0.77
N ALA A 72 -1.17 -6.76 -0.05
CA ALA A 72 -1.79 -6.18 1.13
C ALA A 72 -0.79 -6.04 2.30
N GLU A 73 0.12 -6.99 2.44
CA GLU A 73 1.20 -6.94 3.42
C GLU A 73 2.20 -5.82 3.09
N GLU A 74 2.64 -5.73 1.83
CA GLU A 74 3.51 -4.64 1.36
C GLU A 74 2.85 -3.26 1.50
N GLU A 75 1.56 -3.14 1.18
CA GLU A 75 0.78 -1.92 1.40
C GLU A 75 0.80 -1.53 2.88
N ALA A 76 0.55 -2.47 3.79
CA ALA A 76 0.46 -2.21 5.22
C ALA A 76 1.83 -1.82 5.83
N ILE A 77 2.90 -2.54 5.46
CA ILE A 77 4.26 -2.25 5.90
C ILE A 77 4.67 -0.85 5.41
N THR A 78 4.45 -0.57 4.13
CA THR A 78 4.78 0.73 3.54
C THR A 78 3.99 1.83 4.21
N GLN A 79 2.67 1.68 4.39
CA GLN A 79 1.83 2.68 5.05
C GLN A 79 2.31 2.97 6.47
N PHE A 80 2.67 1.93 7.24
CA PHE A 80 3.21 2.09 8.58
C PHE A 80 4.51 2.91 8.60
N VAL A 81 5.42 2.65 7.64
CA VAL A 81 6.65 3.43 7.47
C VAL A 81 6.34 4.88 7.14
N GLU A 82 5.49 5.14 6.15
CA GLU A 82 5.14 6.50 5.76
C GLU A 82 4.52 7.27 6.93
N ASP A 83 3.61 6.66 7.69
CA ASP A 83 2.95 7.28 8.84
C ASP A 83 3.93 7.54 9.99
N SER A 84 4.91 6.67 10.19
CA SER A 84 5.99 6.85 11.17
C SER A 84 6.89 8.03 10.84
N VAL A 85 7.24 8.20 9.56
CA VAL A 85 8.02 9.36 9.07
C VAL A 85 7.21 10.65 9.25
N ARG A 86 5.93 10.67 8.83
CA ARG A 86 5.05 11.84 9.00
C ARG A 86 4.89 12.24 10.47
N SER A 87 4.72 11.27 11.36
CA SER A 87 4.60 11.49 12.81
C SER A 87 5.88 12.09 13.39
N SER A 88 7.05 11.56 13.01
CA SER A 88 8.35 12.03 13.49
C SER A 88 8.65 13.47 13.08
N LEU A 89 8.26 13.86 11.87
CA LEU A 89 8.42 15.23 11.34
C LEU A 89 7.40 16.22 11.92
N SER A 90 6.27 15.73 12.44
CA SER A 90 5.22 16.57 13.03
C SER A 90 5.45 16.90 14.51
N ARG A 91 6.48 16.31 15.15
CA ARG A 91 6.82 16.60 16.54
C ARG A 91 7.48 17.99 16.61
N PRO A 92 6.87 19.01 17.26
CA PRO A 92 7.52 20.28 17.43
C PRO A 92 8.83 20.05 18.19
N ARG A 93 9.93 20.54 17.63
CA ARG A 93 11.20 20.63 18.34
C ARG A 93 10.92 21.45 19.59
N ALA A 94 10.95 20.84 20.76
CA ALA A 94 10.96 21.60 22.00
C ALA A 94 12.12 22.58 21.88
N LEU A 95 11.80 23.87 21.77
CA LEU A 95 12.82 24.89 21.91
C LEU A 95 13.43 24.67 23.29
N PRO A 96 14.76 24.70 23.44
CA PRO A 96 15.34 24.77 24.78
C PRO A 96 14.68 25.97 25.48
N ASP A 97 14.08 25.72 26.64
CA ASP A 97 13.71 26.80 27.56
C ASP A 97 15.00 27.57 27.82
N PHE A 98 15.11 28.75 27.22
CA PHE A 98 16.05 29.76 27.65
C PHE A 98 15.47 30.36 28.94
N ASP A 99 15.54 29.60 30.04
CA ASP A 99 15.73 30.22 31.35
C ASP A 99 17.09 30.94 31.21
N ASP A 100 17.18 32.25 31.06
CA ASP A 100 16.92 33.29 32.05
C ASP A 100 17.56 33.02 33.42
N ASP A 101 18.82 32.63 33.41
CA ASP A 101 19.75 32.89 34.49
C ASP A 101 20.53 34.18 34.21
N GLY A 102 19.79 35.29 34.30
CA GLY A 102 20.38 36.55 34.73
C GLY A 102 20.90 36.40 36.16
N TYR A 103 22.23 36.35 36.32
CA TYR A 103 22.97 36.86 37.49
C TYR A 103 24.44 37.10 37.14
#